data_AF-A0AAZ3S7B2-F1
#
_entry.id   AF-A0AAZ3S7B2-F1
#
_cell.length_a   1.000
_cell.length_b   1.000
_cell.length_c   1.000
_cell.angle_alpha   90.00
_cell.angle_beta   90.00
_cell.angle_gamma   90.00
#
_symmetry.space_group_name_H-M   'P 1'
#
loop_
_entity.id
_entity.type
_entity.pdbx_description
1 polymer ?
#
loop_
_entity_poly.entity_id
_entity_poly.type
_entity_poly.pdbx_seq_one_letter_code
_entity_poly.pdbx_strand_id
1 'polypeptide(L)'
;MEDVTIETAEEILAKQHRKEKKDLQAQIQSMKNAVPKNDKKRRKQLTEDIVKLEAELNQKHNEELQQLDSSGEKTVDDVNGVESLALEGEEEQKDTKQVGGPSKAQKRRDKKAAAEKERERRIAEAEVENLSGLRHQEGLKLSQKLVERQLQIREISSDGHCMYRAVEDQLGQHGLCLTLKDLRDQTAQHMRSHTDDFLPFLTNTNTGDMYTPDEFDKYCRDVADTAAWGGQLELHASCVRTGRTLQLSGTYERPCYSRGDLRLSFSSVIKNDKVNYTE
;
A
#
# COMPACT_ATOMS: atom_id res chain seq x y z
N MET A 1 -18.21 -9.97 -47.73
CA MET A 1 -18.54 -8.54 -47.86
C MET A 1 -17.82 -7.84 -46.74
N GLU A 2 -16.80 -7.07 -47.09
CA GLU A 2 -15.99 -6.31 -46.14
C GLU A 2 -16.88 -5.19 -45.56
N ASP A 3 -17.01 -5.18 -44.25
CA ASP A 3 -17.80 -4.22 -43.49
C ASP A 3 -17.04 -2.88 -43.48
N VAL A 4 -17.35 -2.02 -44.44
CA VAL A 4 -16.83 -0.65 -44.48
C VAL A 4 -17.56 0.14 -43.40
N THR A 5 -16.96 0.16 -42.21
CA THR A 5 -17.38 1.02 -41.10
C THR A 5 -17.25 2.47 -41.54
N ILE A 6 -18.39 3.13 -41.75
CA ILE A 6 -18.46 4.56 -42.04
C ILE A 6 -18.11 5.28 -40.75
N GLU A 7 -16.85 5.71 -40.61
CA GLU A 7 -16.39 6.49 -39.46
C GLU A 7 -17.23 7.77 -39.34
N THR A 8 -17.86 7.98 -38.19
CA THR A 8 -18.69 9.17 -37.95
C THR A 8 -17.81 10.43 -37.83
N ALA A 9 -18.35 11.59 -38.18
CA ALA A 9 -17.61 12.87 -38.10
C ALA A 9 -17.07 13.15 -36.68
N GLU A 10 -17.81 12.74 -35.66
CA GLU A 10 -17.40 12.81 -34.26
C GLU A 10 -16.21 11.89 -33.95
N GLU A 11 -16.19 10.68 -34.50
CA GLU A 11 -15.09 9.72 -34.29
C GLU A 11 -13.79 10.19 -34.97
N ILE A 12 -13.90 10.78 -36.17
CA ILE A 12 -12.77 11.38 -36.88
C ILE A 12 -12.21 12.56 -36.07
N LEU A 13 -13.07 13.44 -35.55
CA LEU A 13 -12.64 14.57 -34.72
C LEU A 13 -11.98 14.08 -33.42
N ALA A 14 -12.55 13.06 -32.77
CA ALA A 14 -11.96 12.47 -31.57
C ALA A 14 -10.56 11.85 -31.83
N LYS A 15 -10.36 11.21 -32.98
CA LYS A 15 -9.04 10.71 -33.41
C LYS A 15 -8.05 11.86 -33.65
N GLN A 16 -8.49 12.96 -34.25
CA GLN A 16 -7.68 14.17 -34.43
C GLN A 16 -7.29 14.80 -33.09
N HIS A 17 -8.22 14.99 -32.17
CA HIS A 17 -7.94 15.52 -30.81
C HIS A 17 -6.94 14.67 -30.04
N ARG A 18 -7.03 13.33 -30.17
CA ARG A 18 -6.06 12.40 -29.57
C ARG A 18 -4.66 12.57 -30.17
N LYS A 19 -4.56 12.81 -31.48
CA LYS A 19 -3.29 13.06 -32.16
C LYS A 19 -2.69 14.40 -31.73
N GLU A 20 -3.46 15.49 -31.77
CA GLU A 20 -3.00 16.81 -31.37
C GLU A 20 -2.55 16.85 -29.90
N LYS A 21 -3.20 16.12 -29.00
CA LYS A 21 -2.75 15.96 -27.61
C LYS A 21 -1.40 15.25 -27.49
N LYS A 22 -1.16 14.20 -28.30
CA LYS A 22 0.13 13.51 -28.33
C LYS A 22 1.23 14.41 -28.88
N ASP A 23 0.95 15.16 -29.94
CA ASP A 23 1.90 16.08 -30.57
C ASP A 23 2.26 17.22 -29.60
N LEU A 24 1.28 17.78 -28.87
CA LEU A 24 1.52 18.78 -27.83
C LEU A 24 2.40 18.23 -26.70
N GLN A 25 2.18 16.98 -26.26
CA GLN A 25 3.04 16.35 -25.24
C GLN A 25 4.49 16.19 -25.71
N ALA A 26 4.70 15.80 -26.97
CA ALA A 26 6.03 15.73 -27.57
C ALA A 26 6.70 17.11 -27.63
N GLN A 27 5.95 18.16 -27.98
CA GLN A 27 6.42 19.54 -27.99
C GLN A 27 6.81 20.02 -26.58
N ILE A 28 5.98 19.75 -25.57
CA ILE A 28 6.26 20.07 -24.15
C ILE A 28 7.56 19.38 -23.69
N GLN A 29 7.76 18.11 -24.07
CA GLN A 29 8.98 17.39 -23.71
C GLN A 29 10.21 17.99 -24.38
N SER A 30 10.12 18.37 -25.66
CA SER A 30 11.19 19.09 -26.37
C SER A 30 11.54 20.42 -25.70
N MET A 31 10.52 21.23 -25.35
CA MET A 31 10.70 22.51 -24.67
C MET A 31 11.33 22.36 -23.27
N LYS A 32 10.97 21.29 -22.53
CA LYS A 32 11.57 20.96 -21.23
C LYS A 32 13.04 20.53 -21.32
N ASN A 33 13.43 19.92 -22.43
CA ASN A 33 14.81 19.51 -22.70
C ASN A 33 15.67 20.70 -23.18
N ALA A 34 15.08 21.64 -23.92
CA ALA A 34 15.79 22.83 -24.41
C ALA A 34 16.19 23.84 -23.32
N VAL A 35 15.55 23.77 -22.14
CA VAL A 35 15.87 24.65 -21.00
C VAL A 35 16.67 23.90 -19.93
N PRO A 36 17.93 24.29 -19.65
CA PRO A 36 18.73 23.67 -18.59
C PRO A 36 18.06 23.74 -17.22
N LYS A 37 18.36 22.77 -16.34
CA LYS A 37 17.77 22.70 -14.98
C LYS A 37 18.18 23.87 -14.07
N ASN A 38 19.32 24.52 -14.34
CA ASN A 38 19.88 25.59 -13.51
C ASN A 38 19.29 26.99 -13.81
N ASP A 39 18.61 27.18 -14.95
CA ASP A 39 18.07 28.50 -15.34
C ASP A 39 16.64 28.72 -14.82
N LYS A 40 16.54 29.26 -13.60
CA LYS A 40 15.27 29.46 -12.89
C LYS A 40 14.31 30.42 -13.60
N LYS A 41 14.82 31.46 -14.27
CA LYS A 41 14.00 32.46 -14.97
C LYS A 41 13.35 31.84 -16.22
N ARG A 42 14.15 31.15 -17.05
CA ARG A 42 13.64 30.47 -18.25
C ARG A 42 12.74 29.29 -17.91
N ARG A 43 12.96 28.59 -16.79
CA ARG A 43 12.06 27.54 -16.29
C ARG A 43 10.69 28.08 -15.87
N LYS A 44 10.64 29.26 -15.27
CA LYS A 44 9.36 29.91 -14.92
C LYS A 44 8.58 30.28 -16.19
N GLN A 45 9.24 30.94 -17.15
CA GLN A 45 8.63 31.28 -18.44
C GLN A 45 8.13 30.04 -19.18
N LEU A 46 8.98 28.99 -19.25
CA LEU A 46 8.61 27.70 -19.85
C LEU A 46 7.34 27.10 -19.21
N THR A 47 7.18 27.24 -17.89
CA THR A 47 6.00 26.71 -17.20
C THR A 47 4.75 27.51 -17.55
N GLU A 48 4.85 28.82 -17.66
CA GLU A 48 3.76 29.71 -18.10
C GLU A 48 3.37 29.42 -19.56
N ASP A 49 4.35 29.22 -20.45
CA ASP A 49 4.13 28.89 -21.86
C ASP A 49 3.45 27.52 -22.03
N ILE A 50 3.84 26.51 -21.24
CA ILE A 50 3.18 25.18 -21.24
C ILE A 50 1.71 25.31 -20.85
N VAL A 51 1.41 26.06 -19.77
CA VAL A 51 0.02 26.27 -19.31
C VAL A 51 -0.80 26.99 -20.38
N LYS A 52 -0.21 27.97 -21.07
CA LYS A 52 -0.86 28.70 -22.15
C LYS A 52 -1.19 27.79 -23.34
N LEU A 53 -0.21 27.00 -23.81
CA LEU A 53 -0.40 26.07 -24.94
C LEU A 53 -1.45 24.98 -24.63
N GLU A 54 -1.43 24.44 -23.41
CA GLU A 54 -2.45 23.47 -22.98
C GLU A 54 -3.85 24.10 -22.91
N ALA A 55 -3.97 25.35 -22.46
CA ALA A 55 -5.24 26.06 -22.41
C ALA A 55 -5.80 26.35 -23.81
N GLU A 56 -4.97 26.83 -24.74
CA GLU A 56 -5.36 27.12 -26.12
C GLU A 56 -5.83 25.86 -26.86
N LEU A 57 -5.12 24.74 -26.73
CA LEU A 57 -5.53 23.49 -27.38
C LEU A 57 -6.86 22.95 -26.83
N ASN A 58 -7.04 23.01 -25.51
CA ASN A 58 -8.30 22.59 -24.89
C ASN A 58 -9.47 23.51 -25.27
N GLN A 59 -9.23 24.81 -25.40
CA GLN A 59 -10.24 25.75 -25.88
C GLN A 59 -10.65 25.41 -27.32
N LYS A 60 -9.68 25.20 -28.22
CA LYS A 60 -9.92 24.78 -29.60
C LYS A 60 -10.75 23.50 -29.68
N HIS A 61 -10.38 22.46 -28.92
CA HIS A 61 -11.14 21.19 -28.89
C HIS A 61 -12.58 21.37 -28.41
N ASN A 62 -12.80 22.24 -27.44
CA ASN A 62 -14.13 22.51 -26.92
C ASN A 62 -14.99 23.28 -27.94
N GLU A 63 -14.40 24.25 -28.64
CA GLU A 63 -15.07 25.00 -29.72
C GLU A 63 -15.43 24.08 -30.89
N GLU A 64 -14.54 23.17 -31.29
CA GLU A 64 -14.80 22.19 -32.36
C GLU A 64 -15.92 21.20 -31.98
N LEU A 65 -16.00 20.78 -30.72
CA LEU A 65 -17.11 19.95 -30.22
C LEU A 65 -18.44 20.70 -30.22
N GLN A 66 -18.45 21.97 -29.79
CA GLN A 66 -19.65 22.81 -29.81
C GLN A 66 -20.15 23.08 -31.23
N GLN A 67 -19.23 23.23 -32.19
CA GLN A 67 -19.59 23.41 -33.60
C GLN A 67 -20.24 22.15 -34.19
N LEU A 68 -19.74 20.95 -33.84
CA LEU A 68 -20.36 19.69 -34.25
C LEU A 68 -21.78 19.53 -33.69
N ASP A 69 -21.99 19.80 -32.40
CA ASP A 69 -23.31 19.78 -31.75
C ASP A 69 -24.29 20.74 -32.44
N SER A 70 -23.85 21.96 -32.75
CA SER A 70 -24.68 22.97 -33.44
C SER A 70 -24.99 22.65 -34.91
N SER A 71 -24.22 21.74 -35.52
CA SER A 71 -24.39 21.34 -36.93
C SER A 71 -25.32 20.12 -37.11
N GLY A 72 -25.70 19.45 -36.01
CA GLY A 72 -26.65 18.33 -36.01
C GLY A 72 -28.13 18.74 -36.08
N GLU A 73 -28.45 20.03 -36.02
CA GLU A 73 -29.82 20.54 -35.92
C GLU A 73 -30.17 21.47 -37.11
N LYS A 74 -30.37 20.88 -38.30
CA LYS A 74 -31.03 21.56 -39.44
C LYS A 74 -31.92 20.62 -40.24
N THR A 75 -33.19 20.52 -39.83
CA THR A 75 -34.44 20.26 -40.60
C THR A 75 -35.59 20.38 -39.59
N VAL A 76 -36.68 21.15 -39.68
CA VAL A 76 -37.38 21.94 -40.72
C VAL A 76 -38.37 22.90 -40.02
N ASP A 77 -38.70 23.98 -40.72
CA ASP A 77 -39.62 25.10 -40.43
C ASP A 77 -41.13 24.79 -40.22
N ASP A 78 -41.73 25.54 -39.28
CA ASP A 78 -42.88 26.48 -39.42
C ASP A 78 -44.39 26.06 -39.48
N VAL A 79 -45.17 26.94 -38.84
CA VAL A 79 -46.61 27.33 -38.84
C VAL A 79 -47.74 26.54 -38.11
N ASN A 80 -48.37 27.28 -37.17
CA ASN A 80 -49.81 27.51 -36.95
C ASN A 80 -50.63 26.66 -35.94
N GLY A 81 -50.80 27.20 -34.72
CA GLY A 81 -52.00 27.98 -34.38
C GLY A 81 -53.21 27.29 -33.70
N VAL A 82 -53.65 27.93 -32.59
CA VAL A 82 -55.03 27.97 -32.01
C VAL A 82 -55.35 26.82 -31.00
N GLU A 83 -55.85 26.98 -29.75
CA GLU A 83 -56.62 28.02 -29.02
C GLU A 83 -56.43 27.83 -27.47
N SER A 84 -56.24 28.89 -26.67
CA SER A 84 -57.22 29.49 -25.70
C SER A 84 -57.50 28.74 -24.38
N LEU A 85 -57.70 29.34 -23.20
CA LEU A 85 -57.41 30.64 -22.57
C LEU A 85 -57.88 30.48 -21.10
N ALA A 86 -57.09 30.91 -20.11
CA ALA A 86 -57.46 31.39 -18.75
C ALA A 86 -56.14 31.53 -17.95
N LEU A 87 -55.51 32.70 -17.76
CA LEU A 87 -55.87 33.88 -16.93
C LEU A 87 -56.29 33.42 -15.52
N GLU A 88 -55.60 33.72 -14.42
CA GLU A 88 -54.94 34.94 -13.92
C GLU A 88 -53.68 34.51 -13.11
N GLY A 89 -52.63 35.27 -12.81
CA GLY A 89 -52.30 36.68 -12.85
C GLY A 89 -51.10 36.87 -11.89
N GLU A 90 -50.08 37.60 -12.36
CA GLU A 90 -49.03 38.35 -11.64
C GLU A 90 -47.63 38.18 -12.23
N GLU A 91 -47.03 39.34 -12.46
CA GLU A 91 -45.97 39.66 -13.41
C GLU A 91 -44.57 39.49 -12.82
N GLU A 92 -43.63 39.24 -13.75
CA GLU A 92 -42.21 39.62 -13.71
C GLU A 92 -41.32 39.14 -12.56
N GLN A 93 -40.44 38.16 -12.86
CA GLN A 93 -39.03 38.50 -13.13
C GLN A 93 -38.27 37.29 -13.74
N LYS A 94 -37.59 37.58 -14.85
CA LYS A 94 -36.61 36.70 -15.51
C LYS A 94 -35.53 36.24 -14.53
N ASP A 95 -35.44 34.94 -14.30
CA ASP A 95 -34.19 34.32 -13.87
C ASP A 95 -33.79 33.26 -14.89
N THR A 96 -33.03 33.73 -15.88
CA THR A 96 -32.26 32.90 -16.79
C THR A 96 -31.24 32.15 -15.94
N LYS A 97 -31.60 30.95 -15.47
CA LYS A 97 -30.71 30.06 -14.72
C LYS A 97 -29.48 29.76 -15.56
N GLN A 98 -28.43 30.53 -15.31
CA GLN A 98 -27.10 30.28 -15.82
C GLN A 98 -26.68 28.89 -15.35
N VAL A 99 -26.40 28.00 -16.28
CA VAL A 99 -25.73 26.73 -16.04
C VAL A 99 -24.28 27.07 -15.66
N GLY A 100 -24.10 27.50 -14.42
CA GLY A 100 -22.80 27.76 -13.82
C GLY A 100 -22.09 26.43 -13.64
N GLY A 101 -21.04 26.19 -14.43
CA GLY A 101 -20.18 25.03 -14.28
C GLY A 101 -19.69 24.84 -12.84
N PRO A 102 -19.25 23.62 -12.47
CA PRO A 102 -18.99 23.26 -11.08
C PRO A 102 -18.04 24.26 -10.40
N SER A 103 -18.46 24.73 -9.21
CA SER A 103 -17.72 25.68 -8.39
C SER A 103 -16.26 25.26 -8.21
N LYS A 104 -15.34 26.23 -8.06
CA LYS A 104 -13.93 25.95 -7.74
C LYS A 104 -13.78 25.04 -6.52
N ALA A 105 -14.70 25.11 -5.55
CA ALA A 105 -14.71 24.22 -4.39
C ALA A 105 -15.11 22.78 -4.77
N GLN A 106 -16.09 22.62 -5.66
CA GLN A 106 -16.54 21.33 -6.17
C GLN A 106 -15.41 20.65 -6.98
N LYS A 107 -14.79 21.39 -7.92
CA LYS A 107 -13.62 20.90 -8.68
C LYS A 107 -12.46 20.45 -7.78
N ARG A 108 -12.22 21.10 -6.63
CA ARG A 108 -11.19 20.67 -5.66
C ARG A 108 -11.57 19.38 -4.94
N ARG A 109 -12.84 19.20 -4.57
CA ARG A 109 -13.34 17.96 -3.95
C ARG A 109 -13.30 16.80 -4.92
N ASP A 110 -13.76 17.00 -6.15
CA ASP A 110 -13.77 15.98 -7.19
C ASP A 110 -12.35 15.54 -7.57
N LYS A 111 -11.39 16.48 -7.62
CA LYS A 111 -9.96 16.17 -7.83
C LYS A 111 -9.37 15.35 -6.67
N LYS A 112 -9.75 15.62 -5.42
CA LYS A 112 -9.30 14.84 -4.25
C LYS A 112 -9.91 13.43 -4.28
N ALA A 113 -11.21 13.33 -4.53
CA ALA A 113 -11.91 12.05 -4.62
C ALA A 113 -11.37 11.17 -5.78
N ALA A 114 -11.07 11.78 -6.93
CA ALA A 114 -10.45 11.07 -8.05
C ALA A 114 -9.04 10.56 -7.71
N ALA A 115 -8.24 11.36 -7.00
CA ALA A 115 -6.90 10.95 -6.56
C ALA A 115 -6.93 9.83 -5.50
N GLU A 116 -7.91 9.87 -4.59
CA GLU A 116 -8.14 8.84 -3.58
C GLU A 116 -8.60 7.52 -4.23
N LYS A 117 -9.58 7.58 -5.14
CA LYS A 117 -10.03 6.42 -5.91
C LYS A 117 -8.92 5.82 -6.78
N GLU A 118 -8.09 6.65 -7.40
CA GLU A 118 -6.91 6.17 -8.13
C GLU A 118 -5.90 5.49 -7.21
N ARG A 119 -5.67 6.03 -6.01
CA ARG A 119 -4.81 5.42 -5.00
C ARG A 119 -5.38 4.08 -4.53
N GLU A 120 -6.66 4.00 -4.24
CA GLU A 120 -7.35 2.77 -3.87
C GLU A 120 -7.28 1.74 -4.99
N ARG A 121 -7.47 2.14 -6.26
CA ARG A 121 -7.34 1.23 -7.40
C ARG A 121 -5.92 0.65 -7.49
N ARG A 122 -4.88 1.46 -7.31
CA ARG A 122 -3.49 0.98 -7.29
C ARG A 122 -3.20 0.04 -6.14
N ILE A 123 -3.80 0.27 -4.97
CA ILE A 123 -3.67 -0.63 -3.82
C ILE A 123 -4.35 -1.96 -4.15
N ALA A 124 -5.58 -1.94 -4.67
CA ALA A 124 -6.32 -3.14 -5.03
C ALA A 124 -5.61 -3.95 -6.14
N GLU A 125 -5.07 -3.28 -7.18
CA GLU A 125 -4.27 -3.94 -8.22
C GLU A 125 -3.03 -4.62 -7.63
N ALA A 126 -2.31 -3.94 -6.72
CA ALA A 126 -1.16 -4.52 -6.03
C ALA A 126 -1.54 -5.66 -5.08
N GLU A 127 -2.70 -5.61 -4.42
CA GLU A 127 -3.21 -6.71 -3.58
C GLU A 127 -3.52 -7.95 -4.42
N VAL A 128 -4.14 -7.78 -5.58
CA VAL A 128 -4.40 -8.88 -6.52
C VAL A 128 -3.09 -9.51 -7.02
N GLU A 129 -2.10 -8.69 -7.36
CA GLU A 129 -0.77 -9.19 -7.74
C GLU A 129 -0.12 -9.97 -6.58
N ASN A 130 -0.23 -9.44 -5.35
CA ASN A 130 0.30 -10.08 -4.14
C ASN A 130 -0.33 -11.45 -3.83
N LEU A 131 -1.57 -11.73 -4.25
CA LEU A 131 -2.18 -13.07 -4.11
C LEU A 131 -1.39 -14.15 -4.85
N SER A 132 -0.80 -13.80 -5.99
CA SER A 132 0.07 -14.72 -6.75
C SER A 132 1.51 -14.72 -6.26
N GLY A 133 1.87 -13.77 -5.38
CA GLY A 133 3.23 -13.59 -4.88
C GLY A 133 3.72 -14.76 -4.03
N LEU A 134 5.05 -14.97 -4.05
CA LEU A 134 5.73 -16.03 -3.30
C LEU A 134 5.36 -16.02 -1.81
N ARG A 135 5.28 -14.84 -1.19
CA ARG A 135 4.90 -14.67 0.22
C ARG A 135 3.49 -15.21 0.51
N HIS A 136 2.51 -14.93 -0.35
CA HIS A 136 1.14 -15.41 -0.15
C HIS A 136 1.08 -16.93 -0.29
N GLN A 137 1.73 -17.48 -1.32
CA GLN A 137 1.83 -18.93 -1.52
C GLN A 137 2.53 -19.64 -0.35
N GLU A 138 3.60 -19.06 0.20
CA GLU A 138 4.28 -19.55 1.40
C GLU A 138 3.38 -19.50 2.63
N GLY A 139 2.64 -18.39 2.82
CA GLY A 139 1.66 -18.26 3.90
C GLY A 139 0.57 -19.33 3.84
N LEU A 140 0.04 -19.61 2.65
CA LEU A 140 -0.93 -20.69 2.44
C LEU A 140 -0.35 -22.06 2.79
N LYS A 141 0.88 -22.36 2.32
CA LYS A 141 1.57 -23.63 2.64
C LYS A 141 1.81 -23.78 4.15
N LEU A 142 2.22 -22.70 4.83
CA LEU A 142 2.43 -22.72 6.27
C LEU A 142 1.10 -22.94 7.01
N SER A 143 0.04 -22.24 6.61
CA SER A 143 -1.29 -22.39 7.17
C SER A 143 -1.79 -23.83 7.05
N GLN A 144 -1.65 -24.46 5.88
CA GLN A 144 -1.99 -25.87 5.68
C GLN A 144 -1.23 -26.80 6.65
N LYS A 145 0.09 -26.66 6.75
CA LYS A 145 0.93 -27.44 7.70
C LYS A 145 0.53 -27.25 9.16
N LEU A 146 0.05 -26.06 9.53
CA LEU A 146 -0.39 -25.75 10.90
C LEU A 146 -1.77 -26.36 11.20
N VAL A 147 -2.71 -26.30 10.24
CA VAL A 147 -4.04 -26.92 10.38
C VAL A 147 -3.93 -28.41 10.62
N GLU A 148 -3.05 -29.13 9.92
CA GLU A 148 -2.78 -30.56 10.15
C GLU A 148 -2.37 -30.87 11.60
N ARG A 149 -1.74 -29.89 12.28
CA ARG A 149 -1.29 -29.98 13.67
C ARG A 149 -2.27 -29.36 14.66
N GLN A 150 -3.44 -28.89 14.21
CA GLN A 150 -4.43 -28.14 15.00
C GLN A 150 -3.87 -26.83 15.58
N LEU A 151 -3.06 -26.16 14.77
CA LEU A 151 -2.35 -24.93 15.09
C LEU A 151 -2.80 -23.82 14.13
N GLN A 152 -2.70 -22.56 14.55
CA GLN A 152 -3.02 -21.38 13.74
C GLN A 152 -1.99 -20.27 13.95
N ILE A 153 -1.81 -19.40 12.96
CA ILE A 153 -0.92 -18.23 13.09
C ILE A 153 -1.68 -17.12 13.82
N ARG A 154 -1.12 -16.61 14.91
CA ARG A 154 -1.49 -15.30 15.47
C ARG A 154 -0.48 -14.25 15.03
N GLU A 155 -1.02 -13.17 14.47
CA GLU A 155 -0.26 -12.00 14.05
C GLU A 155 0.35 -11.27 15.24
N ILE A 156 1.64 -10.93 15.12
CA ILE A 156 2.41 -10.13 16.07
C ILE A 156 2.90 -8.89 15.32
N SER A 157 2.95 -7.74 16.01
CA SER A 157 3.43 -6.50 15.42
C SER A 157 4.81 -6.66 14.78
N SER A 158 4.99 -6.13 13.56
CA SER A 158 6.23 -6.21 12.77
C SER A 158 7.28 -5.18 13.21
N ASP A 159 7.60 -5.15 14.50
CA ASP A 159 8.62 -4.28 15.09
C ASP A 159 9.85 -5.06 15.58
N GLY A 160 10.86 -4.35 16.11
CA GLY A 160 12.08 -4.96 16.66
C GLY A 160 11.88 -5.78 17.95
N HIS A 161 10.66 -5.82 18.50
CA HIS A 161 10.30 -6.63 19.66
C HIS A 161 9.53 -7.90 19.27
N CYS A 162 9.21 -8.11 17.98
CA CYS A 162 8.34 -9.19 17.51
C CYS A 162 8.73 -10.58 18.04
N MET A 163 10.03 -10.91 18.06
CA MET A 163 10.50 -12.20 18.59
C MET A 163 10.14 -12.38 20.06
N TYR A 164 10.44 -11.39 20.90
CA TYR A 164 10.15 -11.45 22.33
C TYR A 164 8.64 -11.40 22.61
N ARG A 165 7.87 -10.62 21.85
CA ARG A 165 6.40 -10.60 21.95
C ARG A 165 5.78 -11.94 21.59
N ALA A 166 6.33 -12.65 20.59
CA ALA A 166 5.90 -14.00 20.27
C ALA A 166 6.20 -14.99 21.40
N VAL A 167 7.37 -14.87 22.07
CA VAL A 167 7.70 -15.67 23.26
C VAL A 167 6.76 -15.34 24.42
N GLU A 168 6.60 -14.06 24.75
CA GLU A 168 5.73 -13.54 25.82
C GLU A 168 4.30 -14.09 25.68
N ASP A 169 3.74 -13.98 24.49
CA ASP A 169 2.40 -14.48 24.19
C ASP A 169 2.27 -16.00 24.40
N GLN A 170 3.25 -16.78 23.93
CA GLN A 170 3.25 -18.24 24.10
C GLN A 170 3.46 -18.67 25.56
N LEU A 171 4.32 -17.97 26.30
CA LEU A 171 4.52 -18.22 27.72
C LEU A 171 3.27 -17.91 28.53
N GLY A 172 2.58 -16.81 28.22
CA GLY A 172 1.32 -16.42 28.85
C GLY A 172 0.24 -17.48 28.70
N GLN A 173 0.10 -18.07 27.50
CA GLN A 173 -0.81 -19.20 27.26
C GLN A 173 -0.47 -20.46 28.07
N HIS A 174 0.78 -20.62 28.46
CA HIS A 174 1.28 -21.77 29.24
C HIS A 174 1.47 -21.47 30.73
N GLY A 175 0.86 -20.38 31.22
CA GLY A 175 0.83 -20.02 32.64
C GLY A 175 2.11 -19.36 33.16
N LEU A 176 2.99 -18.88 32.28
CA LEU A 176 4.17 -18.12 32.64
C LEU A 176 4.00 -16.66 32.21
N CYS A 177 3.65 -15.80 33.16
CA CYS A 177 3.49 -14.36 32.93
C CYS A 177 4.85 -13.65 33.05
N LEU A 178 5.65 -13.67 31.99
CA LEU A 178 6.85 -12.84 31.87
C LEU A 178 6.54 -11.67 30.94
N THR A 179 6.92 -10.46 31.33
CA THR A 179 6.78 -9.30 30.45
C THR A 179 7.89 -9.28 29.39
N LEU A 180 7.67 -8.53 28.31
CA LEU A 180 8.68 -8.21 27.30
C LEU A 180 10.01 -7.76 27.93
N LYS A 181 9.92 -6.90 28.95
CA LYS A 181 11.10 -6.38 29.67
C LYS A 181 11.80 -7.49 30.45
N ASP A 182 11.05 -8.31 31.19
CA ASP A 182 11.63 -9.43 31.94
C ASP A 182 12.34 -10.42 31.02
N LEU A 183 11.76 -10.71 29.85
CA LEU A 183 12.37 -11.60 28.86
C LEU A 183 13.68 -11.05 28.33
N ARG A 184 13.73 -9.75 27.98
CA ARG A 184 14.96 -9.11 27.51
C ARG A 184 16.04 -9.07 28.59
N ASP A 185 15.68 -8.69 29.80
CA ASP A 185 16.60 -8.62 30.94
C ASP A 185 17.17 -10.01 31.27
N GLN A 186 16.31 -11.03 31.37
CA GLN A 186 16.74 -12.40 31.67
C GLN A 186 17.61 -12.98 30.56
N THR A 187 17.30 -12.68 29.30
CA THR A 187 18.09 -13.09 28.14
C THR A 187 19.49 -12.49 28.22
N ALA A 188 19.60 -11.16 28.34
CA ALA A 188 20.87 -10.46 28.44
C ALA A 188 21.69 -10.91 29.66
N GLN A 189 21.03 -11.09 30.82
CA GLN A 189 21.70 -11.58 32.02
C GLN A 189 22.25 -12.99 31.84
N HIS A 190 21.49 -13.88 31.19
CA HIS A 190 21.96 -15.22 30.89
C HIS A 190 23.21 -15.19 30.01
N MET A 191 23.16 -14.42 28.92
CA MET A 191 24.28 -14.28 27.99
C MET A 191 25.54 -13.76 28.71
N ARG A 192 25.42 -12.73 29.56
CA ARG A 192 26.55 -12.23 30.37
C ARG A 192 27.14 -13.25 31.33
N SER A 193 26.30 -14.10 31.92
CA SER A 193 26.76 -15.13 32.87
C SER A 193 27.38 -16.35 32.21
N HIS A 194 27.25 -16.50 30.89
CA HIS A 194 27.70 -17.65 30.11
C HIS A 194 28.47 -17.18 28.86
N THR A 195 29.34 -16.18 29.00
CA THR A 195 30.04 -15.55 27.88
C THR A 195 30.68 -16.54 26.91
N ASP A 196 31.32 -17.60 27.43
CA ASP A 196 32.02 -18.60 26.61
C ASP A 196 31.08 -19.39 25.67
N ASP A 197 29.78 -19.47 25.99
CA ASP A 197 28.77 -20.15 25.17
C ASP A 197 28.22 -19.26 24.04
N PHE A 198 28.34 -17.93 24.16
CA PHE A 198 27.74 -16.96 23.24
C PHE A 198 28.78 -16.19 22.41
N LEU A 199 29.89 -15.79 23.02
CA LEU A 199 30.93 -14.97 22.41
C LEU A 199 31.51 -15.58 21.12
N PRO A 200 31.76 -16.89 21.00
CA PRO A 200 32.27 -17.51 19.77
C PRO A 200 31.38 -17.32 18.54
N PHE A 201 30.11 -16.98 18.73
CA PHE A 201 29.13 -16.81 17.64
C PHE A 201 28.89 -15.36 17.26
N LEU A 202 29.56 -14.40 17.91
CA LEU A 202 29.40 -12.96 17.66
C LEU A 202 30.66 -12.40 16.99
N THR A 203 30.48 -11.85 15.79
CA THR A 203 31.56 -11.26 14.98
C THR A 203 31.22 -9.84 14.53
N ASN A 204 32.24 -9.00 14.43
CA ASN A 204 32.10 -7.64 13.96
C ASN A 204 31.94 -7.63 12.44
N THR A 205 30.88 -6.99 11.94
CA THR A 205 30.57 -6.97 10.50
C THR A 205 31.62 -6.26 9.66
N ASN A 206 32.38 -5.34 10.27
CA ASN A 206 33.38 -4.54 9.56
C ASN A 206 34.76 -5.20 9.55
N THR A 207 35.15 -5.82 10.66
CA THR A 207 36.49 -6.43 10.79
C THR A 207 36.49 -7.93 10.55
N GLY A 208 35.35 -8.60 10.75
CA GLY A 208 35.22 -10.06 10.70
C GLY A 208 35.74 -10.77 11.96
N ASP A 209 36.33 -10.03 12.89
CA ASP A 209 36.86 -10.56 14.14
C ASP A 209 35.75 -10.89 15.14
N MET A 210 36.06 -11.77 16.08
CA MET A 210 35.19 -12.02 17.23
C MET A 210 35.03 -10.76 18.08
N TYR A 211 33.86 -10.63 18.72
CA TYR A 211 33.64 -9.54 19.65
C TYR A 211 34.66 -9.56 20.79
N THR A 212 35.13 -8.37 21.15
CA THR A 212 35.83 -8.14 22.40
C THR A 212 34.86 -8.25 23.59
N PRO A 213 35.35 -8.49 24.82
CA PRO A 213 34.49 -8.50 26.01
C PRO A 213 33.65 -7.23 26.18
N ASP A 214 34.20 -6.06 25.82
CA ASP A 214 33.50 -4.78 25.90
C ASP A 214 32.38 -4.66 24.84
N GLU A 215 32.63 -5.12 23.61
CA GLU A 215 31.62 -5.20 22.56
C GLU A 215 30.51 -6.19 22.91
N PHE A 216 30.85 -7.31 23.53
CA PHE A 216 29.88 -8.31 24.01
C PHE A 216 29.00 -7.75 25.13
N ASP A 217 29.57 -7.04 26.09
CA ASP A 217 28.78 -6.42 27.15
C ASP A 217 27.86 -5.32 26.60
N LYS A 218 28.34 -4.53 25.61
CA LYS A 218 27.49 -3.60 24.85
C LYS A 218 26.35 -4.35 24.16
N TYR A 219 26.64 -5.45 23.47
CA TYR A 219 25.62 -6.27 22.82
C TYR A 219 24.54 -6.73 23.82
N CYS A 220 24.95 -7.23 24.99
CA CYS A 220 24.02 -7.64 26.03
C CYS A 220 23.18 -6.47 26.58
N ARG A 221 23.72 -5.24 26.65
CA ARG A 221 22.94 -4.04 26.99
C ARG A 221 21.92 -3.73 25.90
N ASP A 222 22.33 -3.77 24.63
CA ASP A 222 21.44 -3.51 23.51
C ASP A 222 20.28 -4.53 23.46
N VAL A 223 20.55 -5.80 23.78
CA VAL A 223 19.53 -6.86 23.92
C VAL A 223 18.52 -6.53 25.04
N ALA A 224 18.99 -6.04 26.19
CA ALA A 224 18.14 -5.70 27.33
C ALA A 224 17.28 -4.45 27.07
N ASP A 225 17.92 -3.38 26.59
CA ASP A 225 17.40 -2.02 26.72
C ASP A 225 16.78 -1.45 25.43
N THR A 226 16.95 -2.13 24.29
CA THR A 226 16.55 -1.56 22.98
C THR A 226 15.58 -2.47 22.21
N ALA A 227 15.16 -2.00 21.03
CA ALA A 227 14.42 -2.78 20.04
C ALA A 227 15.33 -3.61 19.12
N ALA A 228 16.55 -3.95 19.57
CA ALA A 228 17.45 -4.83 18.83
C ALA A 228 16.73 -6.14 18.49
N TRP A 229 16.85 -6.55 17.23
CA TRP A 229 16.25 -7.77 16.71
C TRP A 229 16.95 -8.97 17.36
N GLY A 230 16.16 -9.88 17.92
CA GLY A 230 16.71 -11.14 18.44
C GLY A 230 16.83 -12.19 17.34
N GLY A 231 17.72 -13.14 17.55
CA GLY A 231 17.94 -14.29 16.69
C GLY A 231 18.13 -15.57 17.49
N GLN A 232 18.97 -16.47 16.94
CA GLN A 232 19.16 -17.80 17.51
C GLN A 232 19.78 -17.77 18.93
N LEU A 233 20.71 -16.85 19.19
CA LEU A 233 21.39 -16.74 20.48
C LEU A 233 20.40 -16.32 21.58
N GLU A 234 19.58 -15.31 21.30
CA GLU A 234 18.58 -14.80 22.23
C GLU A 234 17.47 -15.82 22.48
N LEU A 235 17.05 -16.55 21.43
CA LEU A 235 16.10 -17.66 21.56
C LEU A 235 16.68 -18.77 22.44
N HIS A 236 17.95 -19.13 22.25
CA HIS A 236 18.61 -20.16 23.05
C HIS A 236 18.67 -19.74 24.52
N ALA A 237 19.14 -18.52 24.80
CA ALA A 237 19.18 -17.96 26.14
C ALA A 237 17.79 -17.89 26.79
N SER A 238 16.77 -17.42 26.04
CA SER A 238 15.38 -17.40 26.50
C SER A 238 14.84 -18.79 26.86
N CYS A 239 15.14 -19.81 26.04
CA CYS A 239 14.74 -21.20 26.31
C CYS A 239 15.33 -21.70 27.63
N VAL A 240 16.64 -21.50 27.82
CA VAL A 240 17.35 -21.95 29.03
C VAL A 240 16.79 -21.24 30.26
N ARG A 241 16.50 -19.94 30.18
CA ARG A 241 15.96 -19.16 31.31
C ARG A 241 14.53 -19.53 31.68
N THR A 242 13.70 -19.81 30.69
CA THR A 242 12.29 -20.16 30.89
C THR A 242 12.08 -21.65 31.19
N GLY A 243 13.10 -22.49 30.94
CA GLY A 243 12.99 -23.94 31.02
C GLY A 243 12.01 -24.51 29.98
N ARG A 244 11.82 -23.81 28.85
CA ARG A 244 10.90 -24.20 27.78
C ARG A 244 11.65 -24.48 26.49
N THR A 245 11.12 -25.42 25.71
CA THR A 245 11.61 -25.73 24.36
C THR A 245 10.78 -24.94 23.35
N LEU A 246 11.45 -24.19 22.46
CA LEU A 246 10.80 -23.48 21.37
C LEU A 246 10.87 -24.29 20.07
N GLN A 247 9.72 -24.48 19.42
CA GLN A 247 9.63 -25.11 18.11
C GLN A 247 9.35 -24.06 17.04
N LEU A 248 10.34 -23.74 16.22
CA LEU A 248 10.17 -22.85 15.07
C LEU A 248 9.50 -23.63 13.93
N SER A 249 8.41 -23.09 13.39
CA SER A 249 7.71 -23.65 12.22
C SER A 249 7.95 -22.77 11.00
N GLY A 250 8.27 -23.39 9.86
CA GLY A 250 8.52 -22.71 8.60
C GLY A 250 8.07 -23.55 7.41
N THR A 251 8.04 -22.93 6.23
CA THR A 251 7.68 -23.60 4.97
C THR A 251 8.79 -24.51 4.47
N TYR A 252 10.06 -24.13 4.72
CA TYR A 252 11.24 -24.89 4.33
C TYR A 252 11.50 -26.09 5.23
N GLU A 253 11.77 -27.24 4.62
CA GLU A 253 12.19 -28.46 5.30
C GLU A 253 13.63 -28.31 5.78
N ARG A 254 13.80 -27.76 6.98
CA ARG A 254 14.99 -28.04 7.79
C ARG A 254 14.54 -28.73 9.09
N PRO A 255 15.30 -29.71 9.59
CA PRO A 255 14.93 -30.44 10.80
C PRO A 255 14.70 -29.46 11.95
N CYS A 256 13.53 -29.53 12.56
CA CYS A 256 13.23 -28.79 13.78
C CYS A 256 14.19 -29.29 14.88
N TYR A 257 15.13 -28.46 15.32
CA TYR A 257 15.97 -28.79 16.47
C TYR A 257 15.07 -28.85 17.71
N SER A 258 14.87 -30.04 18.25
CA SER A 258 14.16 -30.27 19.51
C SER A 258 15.15 -30.77 20.56
N ARG A 259 15.18 -30.11 21.72
CA ARG A 259 15.81 -30.64 22.93
C ARG A 259 14.79 -30.47 24.06
N GLY A 260 14.29 -31.60 24.58
CA GLY A 260 13.39 -31.65 25.73
C GLY A 260 11.89 -31.79 25.38
N ASP A 261 11.23 -32.68 26.12
CA ASP A 261 9.80 -32.98 26.02
C ASP A 261 8.93 -31.91 26.73
N LEU A 262 8.58 -30.85 26.01
CA LEU A 262 7.30 -30.14 26.13
C LEU A 262 7.15 -29.16 24.94
N ARG A 263 6.02 -29.24 24.23
CA ARG A 263 5.82 -28.63 22.90
C ARG A 263 5.22 -27.22 23.00
N LEU A 264 5.90 -26.24 22.40
CA LEU A 264 5.42 -24.88 22.20
C LEU A 264 5.97 -24.34 20.87
N SER A 265 5.08 -23.94 19.97
CA SER A 265 5.40 -23.56 18.58
C SER A 265 5.43 -22.05 18.38
N PHE A 266 6.35 -21.58 17.53
CA PHE A 266 6.52 -20.18 17.16
C PHE A 266 5.76 -19.83 15.87
N SER A 267 5.34 -18.56 15.75
CA SER A 267 3.94 -18.14 15.49
C SER A 267 3.11 -18.43 16.72
N SER A 268 2.48 -17.42 17.31
CA SER A 268 1.62 -17.70 18.45
C SER A 268 0.52 -18.64 17.98
N VAL A 269 0.60 -19.86 18.46
CA VAL A 269 -0.19 -20.97 17.99
C VAL A 269 -1.01 -21.40 19.18
N ILE A 270 -2.30 -21.12 19.08
CA ILE A 270 -3.30 -21.59 20.04
C ILE A 270 -3.68 -23.01 19.64
N LYS A 271 -3.78 -23.91 20.60
CA LYS A 271 -4.57 -25.13 20.42
C LYS A 271 -6.03 -24.72 20.22
N ASN A 272 -6.70 -25.29 19.22
CA ASN A 272 -8.15 -25.17 19.11
C ASN A 272 -8.82 -25.86 20.31
N ASP A 273 -9.11 -25.09 21.36
CA ASP A 273 -10.07 -25.52 22.36
C ASP A 273 -11.45 -25.54 21.69
N LYS A 274 -12.08 -26.72 21.74
CA LYS A 274 -13.35 -27.02 21.11
C LYS A 274 -14.36 -25.90 21.38
N VAL A 275 -14.72 -25.16 20.33
CA VAL A 275 -15.94 -24.36 20.32
C VAL A 275 -17.10 -25.35 20.39
N ASN A 276 -17.67 -25.51 21.59
CA ASN A 276 -18.95 -26.19 21.75
C ASN A 276 -19.99 -25.33 21.04
N TYR A 277 -20.41 -25.75 19.85
CA TYR A 277 -21.70 -25.36 19.32
C TYR A 277 -22.76 -26.04 20.18
N THR A 278 -23.42 -25.28 21.03
CA THR A 278 -24.72 -25.67 21.59
C THR A 278 -25.77 -25.41 20.53
N GLU A 279 -26.44 -26.48 20.09
CA GLU A 279 -27.74 -26.43 19.40
C GLU A 279 -28.83 -25.84 20.31
#